data_AF-A0A8X7WDZ7-F1
#
_entry.id   AF-A0A8X7WDZ7-F1
#
_cell.length_a   1.000
_cell.length_b   1.000
_cell.length_c   1.000
_cell.angle_alpha   90.00
_cell.angle_beta   90.00
_cell.angle_gamma   90.00
#
_symmetry.space_group_name_H-M   'P 1'
#
loop_
_entity.id
_entity.type
_entity.pdbx_description
1 polymer ?
#
loop_
_entity_poly.entity_id
_entity_poly.type
_entity_poly.pdbx_seq_one_letter_code
_entity_poly.pdbx_strand_id
1 'polypeptide(L)' 'MDGKDFAGKAAAEAKGLNPGLIVLLVIGVPLVVFLVANYVMYVYAQKNLPPRKKKPVSKKKLKREKLKQGVPVPGE' A
#
# COMPACT_ATOMS: atom_id res chain seq x y z
N MET A 1 15.36 0.06 -47.48
CA MET A 1 14.80 0.87 -46.38
C MET A 1 13.37 1.16 -46.76
N ASP A 2 12.51 0.19 -46.50
CA ASP A 2 11.18 0.12 -47.08
C ASP A 2 10.18 0.74 -46.11
N GLY A 3 9.86 2.01 -46.35
CA GLY A 3 8.80 2.75 -45.65
C GLY A 3 7.38 2.18 -45.84
N LYS A 4 7.24 0.96 -46.37
CA LYS A 4 5.97 0.23 -46.51
C LYS A 4 5.56 -0.48 -45.22
N ASP A 5 6.51 -0.79 -44.34
CA ASP A 5 6.23 -1.48 -43.07
C ASP A 5 5.58 -0.57 -42.03
N PHE A 6 5.88 0.74 -42.05
CA PHE A 6 5.24 1.73 -41.19
C PHE A 6 3.79 2.03 -41.62
N ALA A 7 3.55 2.10 -42.94
CA ALA A 7 2.22 2.33 -43.48
C ALA A 7 1.27 1.13 -43.27
N GLY A 8 1.77 -0.10 -43.39
CA GLY A 8 1.01 -1.32 -43.12
C GLY A 8 0.64 -1.48 -41.63
N LYS A 9 1.53 -1.03 -40.72
CA LYS A 9 1.27 -1.04 -39.27
C LYS A 9 0.21 -0.01 -38.86
N ALA A 10 0.24 1.18 -39.46
CA ALA A 10 -0.76 2.23 -39.25
C ALA A 10 -2.14 1.91 -39.88
N ALA A 11 -2.18 1.18 -41.00
CA ALA A 11 -3.43 0.80 -41.66
C ALA A 11 -4.15 -0.38 -40.99
N ALA A 12 -3.40 -1.34 -40.41
CA ALA A 12 -3.97 -2.38 -39.55
C ALA A 12 -4.53 -1.83 -38.22
N GLU A 13 -4.05 -0.64 -37.83
CA GLU A 13 -4.52 0.13 -36.68
C GLU A 13 -5.90 0.80 -36.88
N ALA A 14 -6.41 0.86 -38.12
CA ALA A 14 -7.72 1.45 -38.43
C ALA A 14 -8.91 0.55 -38.06
N LYS A 15 -8.67 -0.61 -37.44
CA LYS A 15 -9.69 -1.41 -36.76
C LYS A 15 -9.73 -0.94 -35.30
N GLY A 16 -10.74 -0.16 -34.95
CA GLY A 16 -10.89 0.37 -33.59
C GLY A 16 -10.77 -0.71 -32.50
N LEU A 17 -10.30 -0.30 -31.32
CA LEU A 17 -10.08 -1.21 -30.19
C LEU A 17 -11.36 -2.00 -29.86
N ASN A 18 -11.19 -3.29 -29.51
CA ASN A 18 -12.32 -4.13 -29.11
C ASN A 18 -13.07 -3.49 -27.93
N PRO A 19 -14.41 -3.38 -27.98
CA PRO A 19 -15.19 -2.75 -26.92
C PRO A 19 -14.94 -3.39 -25.54
N GLY A 20 -14.76 -4.71 -25.45
CA GLY A 20 -14.42 -5.38 -24.20
C GLY A 20 -13.05 -4.97 -23.64
N LEU A 21 -12.08 -4.71 -24.52
CA LEU A 21 -10.76 -4.23 -24.12
C LEU A 21 -10.83 -2.77 -23.67
N ILE A 22 -11.61 -1.92 -24.36
CA ILE A 22 -11.87 -0.55 -23.93
C ILE A 22 -12.50 -0.55 -22.53
N VAL A 23 -13.52 -1.38 -22.29
CA VAL A 23 -14.17 -1.47 -20.98
C VAL A 23 -13.20 -1.94 -19.89
N LEU A 24 -12.36 -2.93 -20.18
CA LEU A 24 -11.35 -3.40 -19.24
C LEU A 24 -10.35 -2.30 -18.89
N LEU A 25 -9.93 -1.47 -19.85
CA LEU A 25 -9.04 -0.35 -19.57
C LEU A 25 -9.75 0.77 -18.80
N VAL A 26 -10.96 1.15 -19.24
CA VAL A 26 -11.73 2.27 -18.65
C VAL A 26 -12.19 1.96 -17.23
N ILE A 27 -12.52 0.70 -16.91
CA ILE A 27 -12.96 0.32 -15.57
C ILE A 27 -11.79 -0.25 -14.75
N GLY A 28 -10.97 -1.11 -15.37
CA GLY A 28 -9.87 -1.79 -14.69
C GLY A 28 -8.77 -0.83 -14.25
N VAL A 29 -8.36 0.13 -15.10
CA VAL A 29 -7.28 1.05 -14.73
C VAL A 29 -7.68 1.95 -13.55
N PRO A 30 -8.85 2.62 -13.55
CA PRO A 30 -9.25 3.43 -12.40
C PRO A 30 -9.46 2.60 -11.13
N LEU A 31 -10.00 1.37 -11.24
CA LEU A 31 -10.15 0.50 -10.07
C LEU A 31 -8.79 0.13 -9.46
N VAL A 32 -7.82 -0.24 -10.29
CA VAL A 32 -6.47 -0.57 -9.81
C VAL A 32 -5.81 0.65 -9.19
N VAL A 33 -5.87 1.81 -9.86
CA VAL A 33 -5.31 3.06 -9.32
C VAL A 33 -5.97 3.43 -7.99
N PHE A 34 -7.30 3.32 -7.88
CA PHE A 34 -8.03 3.60 -6.64
C PHE A 34 -7.62 2.67 -5.50
N LEU A 35 -7.48 1.37 -5.76
CA LEU A 35 -7.05 0.39 -4.75
C LEU A 35 -5.62 0.65 -4.29
N VAL A 36 -4.70 0.92 -5.22
CA VAL A 36 -3.30 1.24 -4.90
C VAL A 36 -3.22 2.55 -4.12
N ALA A 37 -3.91 3.60 -4.56
CA ALA A 37 -3.94 4.88 -3.85
C ALA A 37 -4.49 4.74 -2.43
N ASN A 38 -5.57 3.98 -2.25
CA ASN A 38 -6.14 3.70 -0.94
C ASN A 38 -5.17 2.91 -0.05
N TYR A 39 -4.51 1.88 -0.59
CA TYR A 39 -3.54 1.10 0.15
C TYR A 39 -2.34 1.95 0.60
N VAL A 40 -1.78 2.77 -0.30
CA VAL A 40 -0.69 3.68 0.02
C VAL A 40 -1.13 4.68 1.10
N MET A 41 -2.34 5.25 0.98
CA MET A 41 -2.89 6.17 1.98
C MET A 41 -3.07 5.49 3.34
N TYR A 42 -3.58 4.25 3.36
CA TYR A 42 -3.72 3.46 4.59
C TYR A 42 -2.37 3.21 5.26
N VAL A 43 -1.35 2.79 4.50
CA VAL A 43 0.00 2.56 5.03
C VAL A 43 0.63 3.85 5.52
N TYR A 44 0.46 4.96 4.80
CA TYR A 44 0.94 6.27 5.23
C TYR A 44 0.30 6.71 6.54
N ALA A 45 -1.03 6.58 6.64
CA ALA A 45 -1.77 6.90 7.86
C ALA A 45 -1.32 6.03 9.03
N GLN A 46 -1.05 4.73 8.83
CA GLN A 46 -0.53 3.86 9.88
C GLN A 46 0.86 4.26 10.36
N LYS A 47 1.73 4.71 9.47
CA LYS A 47 3.09 5.19 9.83
C LYS A 47 3.04 6.48 10.64
N ASN A 48 2.09 7.35 10.34
CA ASN A 48 1.89 8.61 11.06
C ASN A 48 0.91 8.50 12.24
N LEU A 49 0.32 7.32 12.45
CA LEU A 49 -0.58 7.10 13.56
C LEU A 49 0.24 7.12 14.85
N PRO A 50 -0.18 7.90 15.86
CA PRO A 50 0.51 7.89 17.15
C PRO A 50 0.54 6.46 17.70
N PRO A 51 1.61 6.08 18.43
CA PRO A 51 1.77 4.74 18.97
C PRO A 51 0.48 4.34 19.68
N ARG A 52 -0.18 3.29 19.18
CA ARG A 52 -1.41 2.78 19.80
C ARG A 52 -1.12 2.59 21.28
N LYS A 53 -1.81 3.37 22.13
CA LYS A 53 -1.61 3.35 23.58
C LYS A 53 -1.76 1.90 24.04
N LYS A 54 -0.62 1.23 24.27
CA LYS A 54 -0.61 -0.10 24.88
C LYS A 54 -1.34 0.05 26.20
N LYS A 55 -2.27 -0.86 26.51
CA LYS A 55 -2.96 -0.84 27.80
C LYS A 55 -1.89 -0.67 28.89
N PRO A 56 -2.00 0.34 29.76
CA PRO A 56 -0.97 0.57 30.75
C PRO A 56 -0.80 -0.70 31.55
N VAL A 57 0.42 -1.24 31.49
CA VAL A 57 0.74 -2.49 32.18
C VAL A 57 0.61 -2.18 33.67
N SER A 58 -0.24 -2.93 34.38
CA SER A 58 -0.48 -2.71 35.81
C SER A 58 0.85 -2.56 36.55
N LYS A 59 0.92 -1.63 37.51
CA LYS A 59 2.13 -1.37 38.32
C LYS A 59 2.71 -2.66 38.91
N LYS A 60 1.87 -3.64 39.25
CA LYS A 60 2.29 -4.97 39.72
C LYS A 60 3.07 -5.77 38.65
N LYS A 61 2.62 -5.75 37.39
CA LYS A 61 3.32 -6.41 36.28
C LYS A 61 4.61 -5.68 35.91
N LEU A 62 4.63 -4.34 35.92
CA LEU A 62 5.85 -3.56 35.68
C LEU A 62 6.91 -3.82 36.75
N LYS A 63 6.52 -3.87 38.04
CA LYS A 63 7.45 -4.22 39.12
C LYS A 63 7.98 -5.65 38.95
N ARG A 64 7.12 -6.61 38.58
CA ARG A 64 7.53 -8.01 38.35
C ARG A 64 8.50 -8.15 37.16
N GLU A 65 8.29 -7.42 36.08
CA GLU A 65 9.20 -7.41 34.92
C GLU A 65 10.54 -6.75 35.27
N LYS A 66 10.53 -5.60 35.96
CA LYS A 66 11.76 -4.91 36.42
C LYS A 66 12.59 -5.75 37.39
N LEU A 67 11.93 -6.47 38.31
CA LEU A 67 12.59 -7.41 39.23
C LEU A 67 13.19 -8.62 38.49
N LYS A 68 12.53 -9.13 37.45
CA LYS A 68 13.09 -10.21 36.59
C LYS A 68 14.27 -9.75 35.75
N GLN A 69 14.30 -8.47 35.37
CA GLN A 69 15.40 -7.86 34.60
C GLN A 69 16.59 -7.46 35.49
N GLY A 70 16.52 -7.68 36.81
CA GLY A 70 17.59 -7.34 37.74
C GLY A 70 17.85 -5.84 37.86
N VAL A 71 16.90 -4.99 37.44
CA VAL A 71 17.05 -3.54 37.52
C VAL A 71 16.95 -3.14 39.01
N PRO A 72 17.96 -2.47 39.57
CA PRO A 72 17.91 -2.03 40.96
C PRO A 72 16.72 -1.09 41.14
N VAL A 73 15.93 -1.36 42.17
CA VAL A 73 14.82 -0.48 42.54
C VAL A 73 15.46 0.81 43.06
N PRO A 74 15.14 1.99 42.50
CA PRO A 74 15.67 3.24 43.05
C PRO A 74 15.18 3.38 44.50
N GLY A 75 16.11 3.36 45.46
CA GLY A 75 15.82 3.44 46.89
C GLY A 75 16.34 2.30 47.77
N GLU A 76 17.32 1.52 47.31
CA GLU A 76 18.36 1.01 48.22
C GLU A 76 19.42 2.08 48.46
#